data_AF-A0A520GKW1-F1
#
_entry.id   AF-A0A520GKW1-F1
#
_cell.length_a   1.000
_cell.length_b   1.000
_cell.length_c   1.000
_cell.angle_alpha   90.00
_cell.angle_beta   90.00
_cell.angle_gamma   90.00
#
_symmetry.space_group_name_H-M   'P 1'
#
loop_
_entity.id
_entity.type
_entity.pdbx_description
1 polymer ?
#
loop_
_entity_poly.entity_id
_entity_poly.type
_entity_poly.pdbx_seq_one_letter_code
_entity_poly.pdbx_strand_id
1 'polypeptide(L)' 'AGAAEQLKEALLVNPYDTHGTAETIQQALQMPLEERRARHAKLLGRIRDNDIHWWRRTFLEALRTMPQAD' A
#
# COMPACT_ATOMS: atom_id res chain seq x y z
N ALA A 1 4.64 -7.92 4.21
CA ALA A 1 4.98 -7.15 2.97
C ALA A 1 4.89 -5.65 3.28
N GLY A 2 5.92 -4.85 2.99
CA GLY A 2 6.00 -3.44 3.39
C GLY A 2 4.93 -2.52 2.77
N ALA A 3 4.51 -2.79 1.53
CA ALA A 3 3.43 -2.02 0.88
C ALA A 3 2.06 -2.20 1.55
N ALA A 4 1.83 -3.29 2.30
CA ALA A 4 0.59 -3.53 3.02
C ALA A 4 0.37 -2.52 4.16
N GLU A 5 1.44 -1.89 4.65
CA GLU A 5 1.34 -0.82 5.64
C GLU A 5 0.75 0.46 5.05
N GLN A 6 0.98 0.71 3.75
CA GLN A 6 0.52 1.91 3.05
C GLN A 6 -0.79 1.67 2.28
N LEU A 7 -1.06 0.44 1.82
CA LEU A 7 -2.18 0.10 0.94
C LEU A 7 -3.35 -0.58 1.68
N LYS A 8 -3.92 0.10 2.69
CA LYS A 8 -4.96 -0.43 3.59
C LYS A 8 -6.27 -0.87 2.91
N GLU A 9 -6.61 -0.35 1.75
CA GLU A 9 -7.84 -0.71 1.02
C GLU A 9 -7.66 -1.94 0.14
N ALA A 10 -6.43 -2.46 0.01
CA ALA A 10 -6.16 -3.68 -0.71
C ALA A 10 -6.79 -4.87 0.04
N LEU A 11 -7.16 -5.89 -0.72
CA LEU A 11 -7.48 -7.20 -0.14
C LEU A 11 -6.15 -7.86 0.23
N LEU A 12 -5.85 -7.89 1.53
CA LEU A 12 -4.64 -8.52 2.05
C LEU A 12 -4.86 -10.03 2.19
N VAL A 13 -3.89 -10.80 1.71
CA VAL A 13 -3.89 -12.27 1.82
C VAL A 13 -2.70 -12.73 2.65
N ASN A 14 -2.88 -13.84 3.36
CA ASN A 14 -1.76 -14.61 3.89
C ASN A 14 -1.29 -15.59 2.81
N PRO A 15 -0.08 -15.44 2.24
CA PRO A 15 0.39 -16.31 1.16
C PRO A 15 0.61 -17.77 1.58
N TYR A 16 0.66 -18.04 2.88
CA TYR A 16 0.77 -19.41 3.42
C TYR A 16 -0.60 -20.09 3.61
N ASP A 17 -1.69 -19.34 3.47
CA ASP A 17 -3.05 -19.85 3.51
C ASP A 17 -3.65 -19.86 2.11
N THR A 18 -3.54 -21.01 1.45
CA THR A 18 -4.05 -21.20 0.09
C THR A 18 -5.57 -21.11 0.02
N HIS A 19 -6.27 -21.54 1.07
CA HIS A 19 -7.73 -21.48 1.13
C HIS A 19 -8.21 -20.03 1.29
N GLY A 20 -7.69 -19.31 2.29
CA GLY A 20 -8.02 -17.90 2.48
C GLY A 20 -7.63 -17.03 1.28
N THR A 21 -6.54 -17.37 0.58
CA THR A 21 -6.18 -16.70 -0.67
C THR A 21 -7.23 -16.95 -1.76
N ALA A 22 -7.72 -18.18 -1.91
CA ALA A 22 -8.76 -18.50 -2.90
C ALA A 22 -10.09 -17.78 -2.59
N GLU A 23 -10.51 -17.72 -1.32
CA GLU A 23 -11.69 -16.97 -0.89
C GLU A 23 -11.55 -15.48 -1.20
N THR A 24 -10.37 -14.91 -0.95
CA THR A 24 -10.10 -13.50 -1.24
C THR A 24 -10.15 -13.20 -2.75
N ILE A 25 -9.67 -14.12 -3.59
CA ILE A 25 -9.79 -14.01 -5.05
C ILE A 25 -11.27 -14.06 -5.47
N GLN A 26 -12.06 -14.98 -4.90
CA GLN A 26 -13.48 -15.08 -5.17
C GLN A 26 -14.21 -13.78 -4.80
N GLN A 27 -13.92 -13.23 -3.62
CA GLN A 27 -14.44 -11.94 -3.18
C GLN A 27 -14.07 -10.82 -4.17
N ALA A 28 -12.81 -10.77 -4.63
CA ALA A 28 -12.36 -9.76 -5.58
C ALA A 28 -13.12 -9.83 -6.92
N LEU A 29 -13.41 -11.05 -7.40
CA LEU A 29 -14.17 -11.28 -8.64
C LEU A 29 -15.65 -10.90 -8.51
N GLN A 30 -16.24 -11.10 -7.33
CA GLN A 30 -17.64 -10.77 -7.05
C GLN A 30 -17.86 -9.32 -6.58
N MET A 31 -16.78 -8.57 -6.35
CA MET A 31 -16.84 -7.21 -5.81
C MET A 31 -17.61 -6.26 -6.75
N PRO A 32 -18.63 -5.53 -6.25
CA PRO A 32 -19.36 -4.54 -7.03
C PRO A 32 -18.44 -3.48 -7.64
N LEU A 33 -18.77 -3.01 -8.85
CA LEU A 33 -17.95 -2.03 -9.56
C LEU A 33 -17.67 -0.77 -8.73
N GLU A 34 -18.66 -0.27 -8.00
CA GLU A 34 -18.52 0.91 -7.15
C GLU A 34 -17.49 0.72 -6.05
N GLU A 35 -17.52 -0.42 -5.36
CA GLU A 35 -16.54 -0.76 -4.32
C GLU A 35 -15.13 -0.86 -4.92
N ARG A 36 -14.98 -1.52 -6.08
CA ARG A 36 -13.68 -1.62 -6.77
C ARG A 36 -13.13 -0.23 -7.10
N ARG A 37 -13.96 0.67 -7.62
CA ARG A 37 -13.56 2.05 -7.97
C ARG A 37 -13.16 2.84 -6.72
N ALA A 38 -13.92 2.71 -5.64
CA ALA A 38 -13.64 3.40 -4.38
C ALA A 38 -12.30 2.93 -3.78
N ARG A 39 -12.06 1.61 -3.73
CA ARG A 39 -10.78 1.05 -3.25
C ARG A 39 -9.62 1.49 -4.14
N HIS A 40 -9.77 1.36 -5.47
CA HIS A 40 -8.73 1.76 -6.42
C HIS A 40 -8.38 3.25 -6.31
N ALA A 41 -9.38 4.14 -6.20
CA ALA A 41 -9.14 5.58 -6.06
C ALA A 41 -8.31 5.90 -4.81
N LYS A 42 -8.60 5.26 -3.67
CA LYS A 42 -7.84 5.42 -2.42
C LYS A 42 -6.41 4.90 -2.55
N LEU A 43 -6.25 3.70 -3.13
CA LEU A 43 -4.93 3.09 -3.37
C LEU A 43 -4.07 3.98 -4.29
N LEU A 44 -4.64 4.45 -5.40
CA LEU A 44 -3.95 5.31 -6.35
C LEU A 44 -3.58 6.68 -5.75
N GLY A 45 -4.47 7.25 -4.92
CA GLY A 45 -4.18 8.48 -4.17
C GLY A 45 -2.92 8.32 -3.32
N ARG A 46 -2.83 7.27 -2.51
CA ARG A 46 -1.66 7.04 -1.65
C ARG A 46 -0.37 6.81 -2.42
N ILE A 47 -0.43 6.12 -3.56
CA ILE A 47 0.73 5.91 -4.44
C ILE A 47 1.23 7.25 -5.00
N ARG A 48 0.31 8.15 -5.37
CA ARG A 48 0.66 9.49 -5.87
C ARG A 48 1.22 10.39 -4.78
N ASP A 49 0.66 10.33 -3.57
CA ASP A 49 1.13 11.15 -2.44
C ASP A 49 2.52 10.72 -1.97
N ASN A 50 2.82 9.42 -2.04
CA ASN A 50 4.09 8.83 -1.60
C ASN A 50 4.90 8.32 -2.79
N ASP A 51 5.05 9.16 -3.82
CA ASP A 51 5.84 8.82 -4.99
C ASP A 51 7.35 8.76 -4.69
N ILE A 52 8.14 8.38 -5.70
CA ILE A 52 9.61 8.29 -5.56
C ILE A 52 10.25 9.64 -5.19
N HIS A 53 9.65 10.76 -5.61
CA HIS A 53 10.17 12.08 -5.31
C HIS A 53 9.93 12.45 -3.85
N TRP A 54 8.76 12.12 -3.31
CA TRP A 54 8.46 12.20 -1.89
C TRP A 54 9.45 11.36 -1.09
N TRP A 55 9.64 10.09 -1.44
CA TRP A 55 10.58 9.21 -0.73
C TRP A 55 12.00 9.79 -0.71
N ARG A 56 12.50 10.25 -1.87
CA ARG A 56 13.83 10.86 -1.98
C ARG A 56 13.96 12.08 -1.08
N ARG A 57 12.97 12.98 -1.08
CA ARG A 57 13.01 14.19 -0.24
C ARG A 57 13.03 13.83 1.24
N THR A 58 12.10 12.98 1.68
CA THR A 58 11.97 12.55 3.08
C THR A 58 13.25 11.87 3.57
N PHE A 59 13.87 11.03 2.73
CA PHE A 59 15.12 10.35 3.08
C PHE A 59 16.30 11.34 3.22
N LEU A 60 16.46 12.26 2.27
CA LEU A 60 17.54 13.26 2.32
C LEU A 60 17.34 14.25 3.47
N GLU A 61 16.11 14.63 3.78
CA GLU A 61 15.79 15.48 4.93
C GLU A 61 16.15 14.78 6.24
N ALA A 62 15.74 13.51 6.41
CA ALA A 62 16.10 12.72 7.58
C ALA A 62 17.62 12.63 7.80
N LEU A 63 18.39 12.44 6.72
CA LEU A 63 19.86 12.44 6.78
C LEU A 63 20.45 13.79 7.19
N ARG A 64 19.87 14.91 6.75
CA ARG A 64 20.33 16.26 7.12
C ARG A 64 20.02 16.60 8.58
N THR A 65 18.95 16.03 9.13
CA THR A 65 18.54 16.24 10.52
C THR A 65 19.20 15.30 11.51
N MET A 66 20.01 14.32 11.04
CA MET A 66 20.79 13.49 11.95
C MET A 66 21.87 14.34 12.64
N PRO A 67 22.00 14.25 13.98
CA PRO A 67 23.12 14.86 14.67
C PRO A 67 24.42 14.27 14.12
N GLN A 68 25.41 15.12 13.82
CA GLN A 68 26.76 14.63 13.58
C GLN A 68 27.24 13.95 14.87
N ALA A 69 27.65 12.69 14.76
CA ALA A 69 28.37 12.02 15.83
C ALA A 69 29.75 12.67 15.93
N ASP A 70 29.99 13.35 17.05
CA ASP A 70 31.33 13.77 17.49
C ASP A 70 32.16 12.55 17.92
#